data_AF-A0A960PMB8-F1
#
_entry.id   AF-A0A960PMB8-F1
#
_cell.length_a   1.000
_cell.length_b   1.000
_cell.length_c   1.000
_cell.angle_alpha   90.00
_cell.angle_beta   90.00
_cell.angle_gamma   90.00
#
_symmetry.space_group_name_H-M   'P 1'
#
loop_
_entity.id
_entity.type
_entity.pdbx_description
1 polymer ?
#
loop_
_entity_poly.entity_id
_entity_poly.type
_entity_poly.pdbx_seq_one_letter_code
_entity_poly.pdbx_strand_id
1 'polypeptide(L)'
;SVAWVADEAWARVDSMLSSSVSLLGWRSRSHAPGIVVKGGQVLFESNVDPASRPDLILEVATIAAQKRARISRDVLKRLGERSPQLPEVWSDTTRNSFVELLLSGHDAIAPIETLDHAGLWERYLPEWSVVRSRPQRNAYHRFTVDRHLLETAANVSAFADRVQRSDLLVLGALLHDIGKGRPGDHTDVGVELIAQIGPRMGLSTEDTSVISDMCRNHLLLADVATRRDISDEQTVVSTAKAVGDPQRLQLLHALTEADSLATGPAAWGAWKAQLVDELVHRVDHYLQGGSPAAIKGNEFPTAHHMELVEKGAVTIETTDDVLTVVAPDQAGLFARVAGVLAIGGLEVHSADLAVVDSMAVEVFQVSTRFGSSIPWEKVQRLLQAALDGRLAIDARIAERAKTYVGKAAPAELTPPVVRFDDEASATATVVEVHAFDRIGLLYRVARSFTELGLDVRTAKIQTVGSRVVDSFYVTNSNGTLVSDKALRDELTRSLLHAVSPL
;
A
#
# COMPACT_ATOMS: atom_id res chain seq x y z
N SER A 1 24.35 -3.00 -0.04
CA SER A 1 23.80 -2.78 -1.41
C SER A 1 24.88 -2.18 -2.31
N VAL A 2 24.75 -2.30 -3.64
CA VAL A 2 25.68 -1.67 -4.62
C VAL A 2 25.69 -0.13 -4.48
N ALA A 3 24.53 0.46 -4.16
CA ALA A 3 24.40 1.90 -3.92
C ALA A 3 25.30 2.37 -2.76
N TRP A 4 25.26 1.70 -1.60
CA TRP A 4 26.14 2.03 -0.47
C TRP A 4 27.63 1.92 -0.84
N VAL A 5 28.03 0.88 -1.58
CA VAL A 5 29.44 0.69 -1.99
C VAL A 5 29.88 1.82 -2.92
N ALA A 6 29.01 2.27 -3.81
CA ALA A 6 29.27 3.40 -4.71
C ALA A 6 29.37 4.72 -3.94
N ASP A 7 28.43 5.00 -3.04
CA ASP A 7 28.43 6.22 -2.22
C ASP A 7 29.66 6.28 -1.31
N GLU A 8 30.02 5.16 -0.70
CA GLU A 8 31.22 5.05 0.14
C GLU A 8 32.52 5.19 -0.69
N ALA A 9 32.53 4.74 -1.95
CA ALA A 9 33.66 4.94 -2.85
C ALA A 9 33.78 6.39 -3.31
N TRP A 10 32.69 7.03 -3.74
CA TRP A 10 32.69 8.44 -4.17
C TRP A 10 33.02 9.38 -3.03
N ALA A 11 32.47 9.13 -1.86
CA ALA A 11 32.69 9.98 -0.71
C ALA A 11 34.12 9.81 -0.13
N ARG A 12 34.87 8.77 -0.52
CA ARG A 12 36.33 8.68 -0.30
C ARG A 12 37.11 9.53 -1.29
N VAL A 13 36.70 9.54 -2.55
CA VAL A 13 37.27 10.42 -3.58
C VAL A 13 37.11 11.87 -3.12
N ASP A 14 35.92 12.28 -2.69
CA ASP A 14 35.67 13.63 -2.18
C ASP A 14 36.50 13.98 -0.93
N SER A 15 36.67 13.02 0.00
CA SER A 15 37.53 13.22 1.17
C SER A 15 39.01 13.36 0.81
N MET A 16 39.48 12.71 -0.26
CA MET A 16 40.85 12.85 -0.75
C MET A 16 41.03 14.17 -1.52
N LEU A 17 40.02 14.59 -2.28
CA LEU A 17 40.02 15.83 -3.06
C LEU A 17 39.84 17.10 -2.21
N SER A 18 39.11 17.01 -1.08
CA SER A 18 38.91 18.12 -0.14
C SER A 18 40.10 18.39 0.80
N SER A 19 41.26 17.76 0.55
CA SER A 19 42.50 17.96 1.30
C SER A 19 43.21 19.30 1.05
N SER A 20 42.47 20.38 0.75
CA SER A 20 42.94 21.76 0.88
C SER A 20 42.47 22.34 2.21
N VAL A 21 43.39 22.40 3.17
CA VAL A 21 43.14 22.81 4.56
C VAL A 21 42.73 24.28 4.65
N SER A 22 41.50 24.54 5.12
CA SER A 22 41.09 25.85 5.65
C SER A 22 41.29 25.86 7.17
N LEU A 23 42.19 26.72 7.65
CA LEU A 23 42.69 26.79 9.03
C LEU A 23 41.78 27.55 10.02
N LEU A 24 40.53 27.89 9.67
CA LEU A 24 39.73 28.86 10.45
C LEU A 24 38.30 28.44 10.86
N GLY A 25 37.97 27.14 10.90
CA GLY A 25 36.60 26.70 11.23
C GLY A 25 36.44 25.44 12.10
N TRP A 26 37.48 24.92 12.74
CA TRP A 26 37.44 23.58 13.34
C TRP A 26 37.26 23.58 14.86
N ARG A 27 36.01 23.54 15.31
CA ARG A 27 35.68 23.12 16.68
C ARG A 27 35.16 21.68 16.65
N SER A 28 36.00 20.71 17.01
CA SER A 28 35.53 19.38 17.40
C SER A 28 34.64 19.53 18.63
N ARG A 29 33.34 19.27 18.48
CA ARG A 29 32.46 19.14 19.65
C ARG A 29 32.52 17.68 20.08
N SER A 30 32.83 17.43 21.35
CA SER A 30 32.54 16.15 22.00
C SER A 30 31.02 15.99 21.97
N HIS A 31 30.54 14.92 21.34
CA HIS A 31 29.09 14.68 21.21
C HIS A 31 28.58 13.78 22.33
N ALA A 32 29.43 12.85 22.75
CA ALA A 32 29.30 12.05 23.95
C ALA A 32 30.71 11.75 24.48
N PRO A 33 30.90 11.27 25.73
CA PRO A 33 32.22 11.04 26.30
C PRO A 33 33.10 10.20 25.38
N GLY A 34 34.20 10.79 24.89
CA GLY A 34 35.18 10.12 24.02
C GLY A 34 34.76 9.91 22.55
N ILE A 35 33.61 10.45 22.12
CA ILE A 35 33.14 10.36 20.72
C ILE A 35 33.23 11.73 20.06
N VAL A 36 33.97 11.80 18.95
CA VAL A 36 34.24 13.04 18.21
C VAL A 36 33.78 12.90 16.76
N VAL A 37 33.15 13.95 16.22
CA VAL A 37 32.86 14.05 14.78
C VAL A 37 33.86 15.02 14.16
N LYS A 38 34.71 14.53 13.25
CA LYS A 38 35.74 15.32 12.56
C LYS A 38 35.81 14.93 11.09
N GLY A 39 35.84 15.91 10.19
CA GLY A 39 35.91 15.68 8.74
C GLY A 39 34.73 14.86 8.20
N GLY A 40 33.54 15.01 8.79
CA GLY A 40 32.36 14.21 8.43
C GLY A 40 32.45 12.74 8.86
N GLN A 41 33.35 12.40 9.79
CA GLN A 41 33.50 11.05 10.33
C GLN A 41 33.34 11.00 11.85
N VAL A 42 32.68 9.96 12.35
CA VAL A 42 32.65 9.60 13.76
C VAL A 42 33.93 8.83 14.11
N LEU A 43 34.63 9.32 15.13
CA LEU A 43 35.90 8.84 15.63
C LEU A 43 35.80 8.59 17.13
N PHE A 44 36.60 7.64 17.62
CA PHE A 44 36.82 7.44 19.04
C PHE A 44 38.10 8.14 19.49
N GLU A 45 38.05 8.75 20.66
CA GLU A 45 39.23 9.06 21.44
C GLU A 45 39.93 7.76 21.90
N SER A 46 41.20 7.87 22.24
CA SER A 46 42.05 6.73 22.60
C SER A 46 41.62 6.02 23.88
N ASN A 47 40.89 6.71 24.77
CA ASN A 47 40.38 6.20 26.03
C ASN A 47 39.04 5.44 25.92
N VAL A 48 38.39 5.44 24.75
CA VAL A 48 37.12 4.73 24.58
C VAL A 48 37.36 3.24 24.44
N ASP A 49 36.82 2.45 25.36
CA ASP A 49 36.77 1.00 25.24
C ASP A 49 35.34 0.52 24.99
N PRO A 50 35.02 -0.05 23.82
CA PRO A 50 33.71 -0.66 23.57
C PRO A 50 33.35 -1.78 24.56
N ALA A 51 34.33 -2.45 25.16
CA ALA A 51 34.08 -3.53 26.12
C ALA A 51 33.38 -3.05 27.41
N SER A 52 33.58 -1.78 27.79
CA SER A 52 32.95 -1.18 28.97
C SER A 52 31.66 -0.41 28.67
N ARG A 53 31.20 -0.39 27.41
CA ARG A 53 30.05 0.40 26.95
C ARG A 53 29.17 -0.44 26.01
N PRO A 54 28.23 -1.24 26.54
CA PRO A 54 27.44 -2.19 25.76
C PRO A 54 26.57 -1.54 24.67
N ASP A 55 26.08 -0.32 24.90
CA ASP A 55 25.20 0.40 23.95
C ASP A 55 25.97 1.25 22.90
N LEU A 56 27.31 1.20 22.91
CA LEU A 56 28.15 2.09 22.10
C LEU A 56 27.94 1.95 20.59
N ILE A 57 27.54 0.76 20.10
CA ILE A 57 27.22 0.55 18.69
C ILE A 57 26.06 1.44 18.25
N LEU A 58 24.96 1.42 19.01
CA LEU A 58 23.77 2.23 18.72
C LEU A 58 24.05 3.71 18.93
N GLU A 59 24.76 4.08 20.00
CA GLU A 59 25.16 5.47 20.25
C GLU A 59 25.97 6.07 19.10
N VAL A 60 26.96 5.33 18.57
CA VAL A 60 27.76 5.74 17.41
C VAL A 60 26.89 5.90 16.17
N ALA A 61 25.97 4.97 15.92
CA ALA A 61 25.05 5.04 14.78
C ALA A 61 24.09 6.23 14.89
N THR A 62 23.55 6.50 16.07
CA THR A 62 22.67 7.65 16.32
C THR A 62 23.41 8.97 16.13
N ILE A 63 24.64 9.09 16.66
CA ILE A 63 25.49 10.27 16.42
C ILE A 63 25.80 10.41 14.93
N ALA A 64 26.12 9.30 14.24
CA ALA A 64 26.37 9.31 12.80
C ALA A 64 25.14 9.82 12.03
N ALA A 65 23.94 9.35 12.36
CA ALA A 65 22.69 9.79 11.76
C ALA A 65 22.44 11.29 12.02
N GLN A 66 22.39 11.70 13.28
CA GLN A 66 22.11 13.09 13.70
C GLN A 66 23.11 14.11 13.13
N LYS A 67 24.36 13.69 12.89
CA LYS A 67 25.42 14.56 12.35
C LYS A 67 25.66 14.38 10.87
N ARG A 68 24.92 13.48 10.21
CA ARG A 68 25.12 13.09 8.82
C ARG A 68 26.59 12.75 8.56
N ALA A 69 27.19 12.05 9.50
CA ALA A 69 28.59 11.67 9.51
C ALA A 69 28.74 10.17 9.24
N ARG A 70 29.87 9.78 8.65
CA ARG A 70 30.20 8.39 8.39
C ARG A 70 30.89 7.77 9.60
N ILE A 71 30.64 6.50 9.90
CA ILE A 71 31.38 5.80 10.95
C ILE A 71 32.75 5.42 10.39
N SER A 72 33.84 5.85 11.04
CA SER A 72 35.18 5.53 10.55
C SER A 72 35.49 4.04 10.64
N ARG A 73 36.36 3.55 9.76
CA ARG A 73 36.80 2.14 9.75
C ARG A 73 37.44 1.70 11.06
N ASP A 74 38.21 2.57 11.71
CA ASP A 74 38.82 2.28 13.01
C ASP A 74 37.76 2.05 14.09
N VAL A 75 36.72 2.91 14.12
CA VAL A 75 35.58 2.77 15.02
C VAL A 75 34.85 1.45 14.76
N LEU A 76 34.51 1.14 13.50
CA LEU A 76 33.83 -0.13 13.14
C LEU A 76 34.65 -1.36 13.56
N LYS A 77 35.96 -1.34 13.31
CA LYS A 77 36.86 -2.42 13.71
C LYS A 77 36.86 -2.59 15.23
N ARG A 78 37.05 -1.51 15.99
CA ARG A 78 37.05 -1.54 17.46
C ARG A 78 35.72 -2.01 18.04
N LEU A 79 34.59 -1.56 17.48
CA LEU A 79 33.26 -2.04 17.84
C LEU A 79 33.13 -3.55 17.57
N GLY A 80 33.52 -4.01 16.38
CA GLY A 80 33.50 -5.43 16.01
C GLY A 80 34.28 -6.33 16.96
N GLU A 81 35.50 -5.91 17.31
CA GLU A 81 36.45 -6.69 18.12
C GLU A 81 36.17 -6.64 19.63
N ARG A 82 35.64 -5.52 20.15
CA ARG A 82 35.60 -5.26 21.59
C ARG A 82 34.20 -5.10 22.17
N SER A 83 33.17 -4.82 21.37
CA SER A 83 31.81 -4.71 21.91
C SER A 83 31.33 -6.05 22.48
N PRO A 84 30.76 -6.06 23.69
CA PRO A 84 30.23 -7.28 24.29
C PRO A 84 29.11 -7.87 23.46
N GLN A 85 28.84 -9.17 23.66
CA GLN A 85 27.61 -9.77 23.13
C GLN A 85 26.41 -9.18 23.86
N LEU A 86 25.30 -9.04 23.14
CA LEU A 86 24.05 -8.60 23.75
C LEU A 86 23.55 -9.68 24.73
N PRO A 87 22.94 -9.28 25.85
CA PRO A 87 22.20 -10.22 26.70
C PRO A 87 21.05 -10.86 25.91
N GLU A 88 20.56 -12.00 26.40
CA GLU A 88 19.42 -12.70 25.81
C GLU A 88 18.17 -11.81 25.75
N VAL A 89 17.98 -10.94 26.74
CA VAL A 89 16.93 -9.92 26.78
C VAL A 89 17.57 -8.54 26.87
N TRP A 90 17.18 -7.64 25.98
CA TRP A 90 17.70 -6.27 25.96
C TRP A 90 17.33 -5.50 27.21
N SER A 91 18.21 -4.59 27.61
CA SER A 91 17.88 -3.57 28.60
C SER A 91 16.96 -2.50 28.00
N ASP A 92 16.24 -1.77 28.85
CA ASP A 92 15.46 -0.60 28.44
C ASP A 92 16.33 0.44 27.73
N THR A 93 17.57 0.64 28.19
CA THR A 93 18.54 1.54 27.55
C THR A 93 18.84 1.13 26.11
N THR A 94 19.09 -0.17 25.89
CA THR A 94 19.38 -0.71 24.56
C THR A 94 18.17 -0.56 23.64
N ARG A 95 16.97 -0.93 24.12
CA ARG A 95 15.72 -0.79 23.36
C ARG A 95 15.44 0.67 22.99
N ASN A 96 15.57 1.59 23.95
CA ASN A 96 15.35 3.02 23.72
C ASN A 96 16.37 3.61 22.74
N SER A 97 17.64 3.21 22.83
CA SER A 97 18.68 3.65 21.89
C SER A 97 18.43 3.13 20.47
N PHE A 98 17.89 1.92 20.34
CA PHE A 98 17.53 1.34 19.06
C PHE A 98 16.36 2.10 18.42
N VAL A 99 15.33 2.40 19.22
CA VAL A 99 14.19 3.24 18.80
C VAL A 99 14.64 4.65 18.42
N GLU A 100 15.53 5.28 19.20
CA GLU A 100 16.09 6.61 18.90
C GLU A 100 16.84 6.63 17.55
N LEU A 101 17.61 5.58 17.27
CA LEU A 101 18.27 5.44 15.98
C LEU A 101 17.25 5.39 14.84
N LEU A 102 16.20 4.57 14.94
CA LEU A 102 15.17 4.48 13.90
C LEU A 102 14.39 5.80 13.74
N LEU A 103 14.11 6.50 14.84
CA LEU A 103 13.46 7.81 14.83
C LEU A 103 14.32 8.92 14.22
N SER A 104 15.61 8.66 13.96
CA SER A 104 16.46 9.57 13.16
C SER A 104 16.09 9.54 11.66
N GLY A 105 15.11 8.73 11.26
CA GLY A 105 14.51 8.74 9.94
C GLY A 105 15.49 8.33 8.84
N HIS A 106 15.43 8.99 7.69
CA HIS A 106 16.28 8.65 6.54
C HIS A 106 17.78 8.80 6.84
N ASP A 107 18.15 9.68 7.78
CA ASP A 107 19.54 9.86 8.20
C ASP A 107 20.07 8.62 8.95
N ALA A 108 19.20 7.74 9.48
CA ALA A 108 19.57 6.48 10.13
C ALA A 108 20.02 5.39 9.17
N ILE A 109 19.58 5.44 7.90
CA ILE A 109 19.72 4.32 6.98
C ILE A 109 21.20 4.05 6.66
N ALA A 110 21.98 5.07 6.34
CA ALA A 110 23.39 4.90 5.98
C ALA A 110 24.25 4.36 7.16
N PRO A 111 24.09 4.85 8.42
CA PRO A 111 24.70 4.23 9.59
C PRO A 111 24.28 2.76 9.79
N ILE A 112 22.99 2.42 9.65
CA ILE A 112 22.50 1.05 9.80
C ILE A 112 23.11 0.12 8.73
N GLU A 113 23.13 0.53 7.46
CA GLU A 113 23.76 -0.24 6.37
C GLU A 113 25.27 -0.43 6.63
N THR A 114 25.93 0.58 7.18
CA THR A 114 27.35 0.51 7.56
C THR A 114 27.57 -0.51 8.68
N LEU A 115 26.70 -0.54 9.70
CA LEU A 115 26.74 -1.55 10.76
C LEU A 115 26.42 -2.94 10.23
N ASP A 116 25.48 -3.07 9.29
CA ASP A 116 25.12 -4.34 8.66
C ASP A 116 26.31 -4.94 7.89
N HIS A 117 27.03 -4.12 7.12
CA HIS A 117 28.23 -4.58 6.40
C HIS A 117 29.39 -4.94 7.34
N ALA A 118 29.44 -4.33 8.52
CA ALA A 118 30.39 -4.68 9.56
C ALA A 118 29.96 -5.91 10.40
N GLY A 119 28.79 -6.50 10.13
CA GLY A 119 28.25 -7.62 10.90
C GLY A 119 27.79 -7.24 12.31
N LEU A 120 27.60 -5.94 12.58
CA LEU A 120 27.18 -5.41 13.87
C LEU A 120 25.66 -5.31 13.99
N TRP A 121 24.95 -5.04 12.89
CA TRP A 121 23.48 -4.94 12.88
C TRP A 121 22.79 -6.28 13.21
N GLU A 122 23.29 -7.37 12.62
CA GLU A 122 22.74 -8.72 12.80
C GLU A 122 22.83 -9.22 14.26
N ARG A 123 23.69 -8.62 15.09
CA ARG A 123 23.72 -8.90 16.53
C ARG A 123 22.40 -8.52 17.21
N TYR A 124 21.76 -7.45 16.75
CA TYR A 124 20.48 -6.97 17.26
C TYR A 124 19.30 -7.72 16.63
N LEU A 125 19.38 -8.02 15.32
CA LEU A 125 18.30 -8.68 14.60
C LEU A 125 18.84 -9.83 13.75
N PRO A 126 19.07 -11.03 14.33
CA PRO A 126 19.60 -12.19 13.61
C PRO A 126 18.75 -12.62 12.40
N GLU A 127 17.44 -12.38 12.47
CA GLU A 127 16.47 -12.66 11.42
C GLU A 127 16.73 -11.82 10.15
N TRP A 128 17.47 -10.70 10.27
CA TRP A 128 17.84 -9.80 9.19
C TRP A 128 18.60 -10.50 8.06
N SER A 129 19.38 -11.53 8.38
CA SER A 129 20.17 -12.31 7.42
C SER A 129 19.33 -12.88 6.25
N VAL A 130 18.05 -13.18 6.49
CA VAL A 130 17.14 -13.75 5.48
C VAL A 130 16.60 -12.70 4.51
N VAL A 131 16.43 -11.46 4.98
CA VAL A 131 15.89 -10.33 4.20
C VAL A 131 17.00 -9.48 3.56
N ARG A 132 18.24 -9.61 4.04
CA ARG A 132 19.43 -8.88 3.54
C ARG A 132 19.59 -9.03 2.02
N SER A 133 19.59 -7.90 1.33
CA SER A 133 19.73 -7.76 -0.12
C SER A 133 18.80 -8.66 -0.94
N ARG A 134 17.65 -9.04 -0.37
CA ARG A 134 16.70 -9.93 -1.02
C ARG A 134 15.84 -9.16 -2.03
N PRO A 135 15.72 -9.62 -3.30
CA PRO A 135 14.81 -9.01 -4.25
C PRO A 135 13.34 -9.17 -3.84
N GLN A 136 12.56 -8.11 -3.97
CA GLN A 136 11.10 -8.14 -3.87
C GLN A 136 10.51 -8.72 -5.17
N ARG A 137 9.48 -9.57 -5.09
CA ARG A 137 8.93 -10.29 -6.27
C ARG A 137 7.89 -9.49 -7.08
N ASN A 138 7.58 -8.24 -6.71
CA ASN A 138 6.59 -7.41 -7.41
C ASN A 138 7.24 -6.23 -8.14
N ALA A 139 6.71 -5.90 -9.32
CA ALA A 139 7.24 -4.89 -10.24
C ALA A 139 7.26 -3.45 -9.69
N TYR A 140 6.55 -3.20 -8.58
CA TYR A 140 6.43 -1.87 -7.98
C TYR A 140 7.51 -1.58 -6.94
N HIS A 141 8.14 -2.59 -6.34
CA HIS A 141 9.15 -2.35 -5.30
C HIS A 141 10.44 -1.82 -5.92
N ARG A 142 10.84 -0.63 -5.47
CA ARG A 142 12.12 -0.01 -5.82
C ARG A 142 13.32 -0.67 -5.12
N PHE A 143 13.11 -1.24 -3.94
CA PHE A 143 14.16 -1.65 -3.02
C PHE A 143 14.18 -3.17 -2.77
N THR A 144 15.34 -3.69 -2.36
CA THR A 144 15.43 -5.00 -1.73
C THR A 144 14.67 -5.00 -0.40
N VAL A 145 14.29 -6.18 0.11
CA VAL A 145 13.45 -6.29 1.31
C VAL A 145 14.06 -5.55 2.51
N ASP A 146 15.33 -5.79 2.82
CA ASP A 146 16.07 -5.06 3.86
C ASP A 146 16.01 -3.54 3.72
N ARG A 147 16.32 -3.01 2.53
CA ARG A 147 16.28 -1.57 2.29
C ARG A 147 14.86 -1.03 2.37
N HIS A 148 13.88 -1.76 1.88
CA HIS A 148 12.47 -1.42 1.99
C HIS A 148 12.02 -1.31 3.46
N LEU A 149 12.40 -2.26 4.33
CA LEU A 149 12.12 -2.18 5.77
C LEU A 149 12.72 -0.91 6.41
N LEU A 150 13.96 -0.54 6.03
CA LEU A 150 14.60 0.69 6.52
C LEU A 150 13.91 1.96 5.99
N GLU A 151 13.49 1.98 4.73
CA GLU A 151 12.77 3.11 4.13
C GLU A 151 11.37 3.26 4.76
N THR A 152 10.66 2.17 5.01
CA THR A 152 9.36 2.19 5.70
C THR A 152 9.52 2.69 7.15
N ALA A 153 10.53 2.20 7.89
CA ALA A 153 10.87 2.70 9.23
C ALA A 153 11.25 4.19 9.23
N ALA A 154 12.01 4.62 8.22
CA ALA A 154 12.39 6.02 8.05
C ALA A 154 11.18 6.92 7.73
N ASN A 155 10.25 6.46 6.88
CA ASN A 155 9.02 7.19 6.55
C ASN A 155 8.13 7.38 7.78
N VAL A 156 7.89 6.31 8.57
CA VAL A 156 7.04 6.44 9.77
C VAL A 156 7.64 7.35 10.85
N SER A 157 8.96 7.58 10.86
CA SER A 157 9.57 8.53 11.81
C SER A 157 9.01 9.95 11.64
N ALA A 158 8.63 10.32 10.41
CA ALA A 158 7.99 11.60 10.12
C ALA A 158 6.52 11.66 10.60
N PHE A 159 5.95 10.52 11.00
CA PHE A 159 4.58 10.38 11.51
C PHE A 159 4.56 10.13 13.02
N ALA A 160 5.70 10.26 13.70
CA ALA A 160 5.82 9.98 15.14
C ALA A 160 4.90 10.85 16.01
N ASP A 161 4.52 12.04 15.54
CA ASP A 161 3.60 12.97 16.21
C ASP A 161 2.11 12.64 15.97
N ARG A 162 1.80 11.79 14.99
CA ARG A 162 0.43 11.32 14.70
C ARG A 162 -0.03 10.21 15.64
N VAL A 163 0.88 9.59 16.39
CA VAL A 163 0.62 8.39 17.21
C VAL A 163 1.14 8.55 18.63
N GLN A 164 0.51 7.87 19.59
CA GLN A 164 0.97 7.88 20.99
C GLN A 164 2.18 6.97 21.24
N ARG A 165 2.29 5.87 20.49
CA ARG A 165 3.33 4.84 20.61
C ARG A 165 4.26 4.86 19.40
N SER A 166 4.98 5.97 19.21
CA SER A 166 5.92 6.12 18.10
C SER A 166 7.07 5.11 18.16
N ASP A 167 7.41 4.63 19.36
CA ASP A 167 8.32 3.52 19.61
C ASP A 167 7.83 2.22 18.95
N LEU A 168 6.57 1.84 19.16
CA LEU A 168 5.98 0.66 18.52
C LEU A 168 5.78 0.87 17.02
N LEU A 169 5.50 2.11 16.58
CA LEU A 169 5.36 2.42 15.16
C LEU A 169 6.64 2.12 14.38
N VAL A 170 7.79 2.64 14.83
CA VAL A 170 9.07 2.41 14.13
C VAL A 170 9.53 0.96 14.19
N LEU A 171 9.29 0.28 15.32
CA LEU A 171 9.61 -1.15 15.45
C LEU A 171 8.70 -2.01 14.56
N GLY A 172 7.40 -1.73 14.56
CA GLY A 172 6.43 -2.39 13.69
C GLY A 172 6.75 -2.17 12.22
N ALA A 173 7.11 -0.95 11.83
CA ALA A 173 7.53 -0.65 10.45
C ALA A 173 8.79 -1.42 10.03
N LEU A 174 9.80 -1.55 10.90
CA LEU A 174 11.00 -2.33 10.61
C LEU A 174 10.69 -3.83 10.49
N LEU A 175 9.67 -4.33 11.19
CA LEU A 175 9.37 -5.76 11.31
C LEU A 175 8.18 -6.24 10.48
N HIS A 176 7.39 -5.34 9.87
CA HIS A 176 6.11 -5.69 9.24
C HIS A 176 6.24 -6.79 8.17
N ASP A 177 7.38 -6.82 7.49
CA ASP A 177 7.69 -7.71 6.37
C ASP A 177 8.83 -8.70 6.68
N ILE A 178 9.20 -8.86 7.96
CA ILE A 178 10.39 -9.66 8.36
C ILE A 178 10.27 -11.14 8.01
N GLY A 179 9.05 -11.65 7.82
CA GLY A 179 8.78 -13.02 7.39
C GLY A 179 9.12 -13.27 5.92
N LYS A 180 9.33 -12.22 5.10
CA LYS A 180 9.64 -12.38 3.68
C LYS A 180 10.89 -13.22 3.46
N GLY A 181 10.73 -14.19 2.57
CA GLY A 181 11.84 -15.00 2.10
C GLY A 181 12.01 -16.35 2.79
N ARG A 182 11.16 -16.64 3.76
CA ARG A 182 10.93 -17.96 4.31
C ARG A 182 9.76 -18.65 3.57
N PRO A 183 9.66 -19.98 3.61
CA PRO A 183 8.49 -20.69 3.08
C PRO A 183 7.22 -20.36 3.87
N GLY A 184 6.08 -20.25 3.19
CA GLY A 184 4.78 -19.93 3.81
C GLY A 184 4.29 -18.53 3.47
N ASP A 185 3.16 -18.13 4.06
CA ASP A 185 2.70 -16.75 4.00
C ASP A 185 3.62 -15.86 4.86
N HIS A 186 4.13 -14.79 4.25
CA HIS A 186 5.11 -13.92 4.89
C HIS A 186 4.58 -13.21 6.14
N THR A 187 3.27 -12.97 6.21
CA THR A 187 2.63 -12.32 7.35
C THR A 187 2.55 -13.29 8.52
N ASP A 188 2.08 -14.52 8.29
CA ASP A 188 2.01 -15.54 9.35
C ASP A 188 3.41 -15.86 9.90
N VAL A 189 4.38 -16.05 9.02
CA VAL A 189 5.79 -16.26 9.43
C VAL A 189 6.33 -15.03 10.16
N GLY A 190 5.99 -13.82 9.71
CA GLY A 190 6.39 -12.58 10.37
C GLY A 190 5.89 -12.50 11.81
N VAL A 191 4.62 -12.86 12.05
CA VAL A 191 4.04 -12.91 13.39
C VAL A 191 4.75 -13.93 14.29
N GLU A 192 5.04 -15.13 13.78
CA GLU A 192 5.80 -16.14 14.53
C GLU A 192 7.21 -15.68 14.91
N LEU A 193 7.87 -14.93 14.03
CA LEU A 193 9.17 -14.32 14.32
C LEU A 193 9.04 -13.21 15.36
N ILE A 194 8.04 -12.33 15.24
CA ILE A 194 7.82 -11.23 16.18
C ILE A 194 7.55 -11.74 17.60
N ALA A 195 6.84 -12.86 17.73
CA ALA A 195 6.61 -13.52 19.03
C ALA A 195 7.92 -13.94 19.75
N GLN A 196 9.01 -14.13 19.00
CA GLN A 196 10.35 -14.42 19.55
C GLN A 196 11.19 -13.15 19.68
N ILE A 197 11.11 -12.25 18.70
CA ILE A 197 11.86 -10.99 18.67
C ILE A 197 11.43 -10.07 19.82
N GLY A 198 10.13 -9.95 20.09
CA GLY A 198 9.60 -9.01 21.09
C GLY A 198 10.16 -9.23 22.49
N PRO A 199 10.04 -10.44 23.08
CA PRO A 199 10.63 -10.74 24.38
C PRO A 199 12.15 -10.55 24.42
N ARG A 200 12.87 -10.90 23.34
CA ARG A 200 14.32 -10.68 23.21
C ARG A 200 14.68 -9.19 23.21
N MET A 201 13.85 -8.35 22.60
CA MET A 201 13.98 -6.88 22.67
C MET A 201 13.53 -6.28 24.02
N GLY A 202 13.06 -7.11 24.95
CA GLY A 202 12.54 -6.67 26.25
C GLY A 202 11.15 -6.03 26.17
N LEU A 203 10.37 -6.31 25.12
CA LEU A 203 8.99 -5.85 25.01
C LEU A 203 8.08 -6.65 25.94
N SER A 204 7.03 -6.00 26.44
CA SER A 204 5.95 -6.69 27.14
C SER A 204 5.17 -7.59 26.18
N THR A 205 4.38 -8.51 26.73
CA THR A 205 3.45 -9.34 25.93
C THR A 205 2.46 -8.47 25.15
N GLU A 206 2.00 -7.36 25.75
CA GLU A 206 1.07 -6.42 25.12
C GLU A 206 1.72 -5.70 23.93
N ASP A 207 2.91 -5.14 24.12
CA ASP A 207 3.65 -4.44 23.05
C ASP A 207 4.04 -5.41 21.92
N THR A 208 4.41 -6.65 22.27
CA THR A 208 4.68 -7.70 21.28
C THR A 208 3.43 -8.05 20.48
N SER A 209 2.25 -8.08 21.13
CA SER A 209 0.97 -8.29 20.45
C SER A 209 0.66 -7.15 19.49
N VAL A 210 0.90 -5.89 19.88
CA VAL A 210 0.65 -4.73 19.01
C VAL A 210 1.51 -4.82 17.75
N ILE A 211 2.81 -5.11 17.88
CA ILE A 211 3.70 -5.27 16.71
C ILE A 211 3.30 -6.48 15.86
N SER A 212 2.89 -7.58 16.50
CA SER A 212 2.37 -8.76 15.79
C SER A 212 1.13 -8.41 14.98
N ASP A 213 0.21 -7.61 15.53
CA ASP A 213 -1.01 -7.18 14.85
C ASP A 213 -0.74 -6.18 13.73
N MET A 214 0.27 -5.31 13.89
CA MET A 214 0.76 -4.45 12.81
C MET A 214 1.28 -5.29 11.64
N CYS A 215 2.12 -6.30 11.91
CA CYS A 215 2.59 -7.24 10.88
C CYS A 215 1.42 -7.99 10.25
N ARG A 216 0.51 -8.55 11.06
CA ARG A 216 -0.67 -9.30 10.61
C ARG A 216 -1.53 -8.51 9.63
N ASN A 217 -1.74 -7.23 9.94
CA ASN A 217 -2.72 -6.40 9.25
C ASN A 217 -2.08 -5.37 8.31
N HIS A 218 -0.76 -5.40 8.05
CA HIS A 218 -0.07 -4.31 7.35
C HIS A 218 -0.65 -3.94 5.96
N LEU A 219 -1.28 -4.91 5.27
CA LEU A 219 -1.99 -4.69 3.99
C LEU A 219 -3.47 -4.34 4.14
N LEU A 220 -4.07 -4.52 5.32
CA LEU A 220 -5.52 -4.48 5.55
C LEU A 220 -6.14 -3.17 5.04
N LEU A 221 -5.65 -2.03 5.51
CA LEU A 221 -6.26 -0.74 5.16
C LEU A 221 -6.10 -0.42 3.68
N ALA A 222 -4.93 -0.68 3.09
CA ALA A 222 -4.70 -0.46 1.67
C ALA A 222 -5.58 -1.36 0.79
N ASP A 223 -5.72 -2.63 1.16
CA ASP A 223 -6.52 -3.59 0.40
C ASP A 223 -8.03 -3.30 0.55
N VAL A 224 -8.52 -3.07 1.76
CA VAL A 224 -9.94 -2.73 1.99
C VAL A 224 -10.31 -1.44 1.28
N ALA A 225 -9.51 -0.38 1.43
CA ALA A 225 -9.79 0.92 0.83
C ALA A 225 -9.92 0.86 -0.70
N THR A 226 -9.19 -0.05 -1.34
CA THR A 226 -9.13 -0.14 -2.81
C THR A 226 -9.95 -1.29 -3.42
N ARG A 227 -10.30 -2.32 -2.64
CA ARG A 227 -11.02 -3.52 -3.15
C ARG A 227 -12.45 -3.64 -2.63
N ARG A 228 -12.83 -2.89 -1.60
CA ARG A 228 -14.16 -2.96 -0.98
C ARG A 228 -14.86 -1.61 -1.06
N ASP A 229 -16.16 -1.65 -0.91
CA ASP A 229 -16.97 -0.45 -0.74
C ASP A 229 -16.81 0.06 0.70
N ILE A 230 -16.02 1.11 0.88
CA ILE A 230 -15.77 1.71 2.21
C ILE A 230 -16.99 2.42 2.80
N SER A 231 -18.02 2.65 1.98
CA SER A 231 -19.31 3.18 2.45
C SER A 231 -20.21 2.09 3.02
N ASP A 232 -19.94 0.81 2.74
CA ASP A 232 -20.70 -0.32 3.26
C ASP A 232 -20.39 -0.54 4.76
N GLU A 233 -21.45 -0.64 5.57
CA GLU A 233 -21.32 -0.75 7.02
C GLU A 233 -20.59 -2.02 7.45
N GLN A 234 -20.81 -3.14 6.76
CA GLN A 234 -20.19 -4.42 7.07
C GLN A 234 -18.68 -4.39 6.75
N THR A 235 -18.28 -3.64 5.72
CA THR A 235 -16.85 -3.36 5.44
C THR A 235 -16.19 -2.59 6.58
N VAL A 236 -16.85 -1.55 7.12
CA VAL A 236 -16.34 -0.79 8.28
C VAL A 236 -16.26 -1.67 9.53
N VAL A 237 -17.32 -2.42 9.83
CA VAL A 237 -17.40 -3.28 11.02
C VAL A 237 -16.37 -4.41 11.00
N SER A 238 -16.21 -5.09 9.86
CA SER A 238 -15.20 -6.16 9.71
C SER A 238 -13.78 -5.63 9.84
N THR A 239 -13.49 -4.47 9.25
CA THR A 239 -12.19 -3.80 9.38
C THR A 239 -11.92 -3.40 10.83
N ALA A 240 -12.91 -2.81 11.52
CA ALA A 240 -12.79 -2.46 12.93
C ALA A 240 -12.52 -3.68 13.83
N LYS A 241 -13.19 -4.80 13.58
CA LYS A 241 -12.95 -6.06 14.30
C LYS A 241 -11.53 -6.60 14.08
N ALA A 242 -11.01 -6.48 12.87
CA ALA A 242 -9.65 -6.92 12.55
C ALA A 242 -8.57 -6.02 13.17
N VAL A 243 -8.83 -4.71 13.25
CA VAL A 243 -7.91 -3.72 13.86
C VAL A 243 -7.95 -3.76 15.39
N GLY A 244 -9.14 -3.89 15.97
CA GLY A 244 -9.36 -4.04 17.42
C GLY A 244 -9.66 -2.73 18.14
N ASP A 245 -8.73 -1.77 18.15
CA ASP A 245 -8.85 -0.53 18.94
C ASP A 245 -8.30 0.72 18.21
N PRO A 246 -8.65 1.95 18.65
CA PRO A 246 -8.22 3.18 18.01
C PRO A 246 -6.69 3.40 17.98
N GLN A 247 -5.95 2.93 18.99
CA GLN A 247 -4.49 3.08 19.02
C GLN A 247 -3.85 2.22 17.94
N ARG A 248 -4.31 0.96 17.79
CA ARG A 248 -3.86 0.08 16.70
C ARG A 248 -4.24 0.62 15.33
N LEU A 249 -5.42 1.22 15.18
CA LEU A 249 -5.83 1.88 13.94
C LEU A 249 -4.88 3.01 13.54
N GLN A 250 -4.49 3.86 14.49
CA GLN A 250 -3.55 4.96 14.24
C GLN A 250 -2.18 4.46 13.81
N LEU A 251 -1.66 3.42 14.48
CA LEU A 251 -0.39 2.78 14.11
C LEU A 251 -0.45 2.16 12.71
N LEU A 252 -1.54 1.44 12.41
CA LEU A 252 -1.72 0.79 11.13
C LEU A 252 -1.90 1.80 10.00
N HIS A 253 -2.62 2.89 10.24
CA HIS A 253 -2.77 3.98 9.27
C HIS A 253 -1.40 4.57 8.88
N ALA A 254 -0.59 4.95 9.88
CA ALA A 254 0.75 5.49 9.62
C ALA A 254 1.67 4.48 8.91
N LEU A 255 1.60 3.19 9.28
CA LEU A 255 2.35 2.12 8.62
C LEU A 255 1.93 1.96 7.15
N THR A 256 0.62 1.90 6.87
CA THR A 256 0.09 1.70 5.50
C THR A 256 0.55 2.81 4.55
N GLU A 257 0.55 4.06 5.00
CA GLU A 257 1.04 5.20 4.22
C GLU A 257 2.55 5.09 3.96
N ALA A 258 3.34 4.88 5.03
CA ALA A 258 4.79 4.79 4.95
C ALA A 258 5.29 3.63 4.08
N ASP A 259 4.62 2.48 4.17
CA ASP A 259 4.93 1.29 3.38
C ASP A 259 4.62 1.49 1.89
N SER A 260 3.46 2.11 1.60
CA SER A 260 3.10 2.47 0.23
C SER A 260 4.11 3.47 -0.38
N LEU A 261 4.56 4.47 0.39
CA LEU A 261 5.60 5.42 -0.03
C LEU A 261 6.94 4.72 -0.30
N ALA A 262 7.34 3.78 0.56
CA ALA A 262 8.59 3.02 0.42
C ALA A 262 8.56 2.05 -0.76
N THR A 263 7.39 1.56 -1.17
CA THR A 263 7.23 0.73 -2.36
C THR A 263 7.54 1.54 -3.62
N GLY A 264 6.98 2.73 -3.76
CA GLY A 264 7.31 3.68 -4.82
C GLY A 264 6.21 4.72 -5.10
N PRO A 265 6.49 5.75 -5.92
CA PRO A 265 5.56 6.88 -6.13
C PRO A 265 4.25 6.49 -6.82
N ALA A 266 4.18 5.33 -7.47
CA ALA A 266 2.95 4.81 -8.07
C ALA A 266 2.05 4.07 -7.07
N ALA A 267 2.57 3.69 -5.89
CA ALA A 267 1.84 2.90 -4.90
C ALA A 267 1.04 3.77 -3.89
N TRP A 268 1.36 5.06 -3.80
CA TRP A 268 0.65 6.04 -2.97
C TRP A 268 0.37 7.32 -3.77
N GLY A 269 -0.90 7.65 -3.96
CA GLY A 269 -1.34 8.85 -4.67
C GLY A 269 -2.54 9.49 -3.97
N ALA A 270 -2.90 10.72 -4.34
CA ALA A 270 -3.94 11.51 -3.67
C ALA A 270 -5.27 10.74 -3.50
N TRP A 271 -5.70 10.02 -4.52
CA TRP A 271 -6.91 9.20 -4.48
C TRP A 271 -6.82 8.05 -3.46
N LYS A 272 -5.73 7.28 -3.45
CA LYS A 272 -5.55 6.18 -2.48
C LYS A 272 -5.47 6.73 -1.04
N ALA A 273 -4.79 7.86 -0.86
CA ALA A 273 -4.73 8.54 0.44
C ALA A 273 -6.14 8.91 0.93
N GLN A 274 -6.95 9.55 0.09
CA GLN A 274 -8.34 9.89 0.43
C GLN A 274 -9.18 8.67 0.80
N LEU A 275 -9.06 7.55 0.07
CA LEU A 275 -9.80 6.33 0.40
C LEU A 275 -9.38 5.72 1.72
N VAL A 276 -8.08 5.71 2.02
CA VAL A 276 -7.56 5.21 3.30
C VAL A 276 -7.97 6.13 4.46
N ASP A 277 -7.86 7.45 4.27
CA ASP A 277 -8.28 8.45 5.27
C ASP A 277 -9.78 8.32 5.60
N GLU A 278 -10.63 8.18 4.58
CA GLU A 278 -12.07 7.99 4.75
C GLU A 278 -12.38 6.67 5.47
N LEU A 279 -11.73 5.57 5.08
CA LEU A 279 -11.88 4.28 5.77
C LEU A 279 -11.47 4.39 7.25
N VAL A 280 -10.31 4.99 7.52
CA VAL A 280 -9.81 5.18 8.89
C VAL A 280 -10.76 6.04 9.71
N HIS A 281 -11.29 7.14 9.14
CA HIS A 281 -12.26 7.99 9.81
C HIS A 281 -13.52 7.20 10.21
N ARG A 282 -14.05 6.37 9.30
CA ARG A 282 -15.22 5.52 9.56
C ARG A 282 -14.97 4.47 10.62
N VAL A 283 -13.84 3.79 10.54
CA VAL A 283 -13.45 2.75 11.50
C VAL A 283 -13.19 3.35 12.88
N ASP A 284 -12.53 4.50 12.98
CA ASP A 284 -12.29 5.21 14.24
C ASP A 284 -13.60 5.61 14.93
N HIS A 285 -14.53 6.20 14.18
CA HIS A 285 -15.85 6.55 14.70
C HIS A 285 -16.61 5.34 15.25
N TYR A 286 -16.57 4.21 14.52
CA TYR A 286 -17.20 2.97 14.98
C TYR A 286 -16.54 2.41 16.25
N LEU A 287 -15.20 2.40 16.31
CA LEU A 287 -14.44 1.95 17.49
C LEU A 287 -14.71 2.82 18.72
N GLN A 288 -15.06 4.10 18.53
CA GLN A 288 -15.48 5.01 19.60
C GLN A 288 -16.95 4.83 20.01
N GLY A 289 -17.66 3.84 19.45
CA GLY A 289 -19.05 3.51 19.77
C GLY A 289 -20.09 4.20 18.88
N GLY A 290 -19.65 4.89 17.82
CA GLY A 290 -20.51 5.47 16.80
C GLY A 290 -21.14 4.40 15.89
N SER A 291 -22.22 4.77 15.20
CA SER A 291 -22.82 3.91 14.17
C SER A 291 -22.14 4.19 12.82
N PRO A 292 -21.77 3.17 12.02
CA PRO A 292 -21.22 3.41 10.68
C PRO A 292 -22.16 4.24 9.79
N ALA A 293 -23.48 4.08 9.98
CA ALA A 293 -24.52 4.85 9.30
C ALA A 293 -24.58 6.34 9.68
N ALA A 294 -23.98 6.74 10.81
CA ALA A 294 -24.08 8.11 11.32
C ALA A 294 -23.12 9.09 10.61
N ILE A 295 -22.11 8.58 9.92
CA ILE A 295 -21.15 9.40 9.18
C ILE A 295 -21.79 9.77 7.84
N LYS A 296 -22.47 10.92 7.85
CA LYS A 296 -23.05 11.53 6.65
C LYS A 296 -21.98 12.32 5.91
N GLY A 297 -21.85 12.09 4.60
CA GLY A 297 -20.90 12.83 3.76
C GLY A 297 -20.62 12.22 2.39
N ASN A 298 -20.80 10.90 2.25
CA ASN A 298 -20.56 10.16 0.99
C ASN A 298 -21.77 9.28 0.62
N GLU A 299 -22.99 9.72 0.94
CA GLU A 299 -24.18 9.03 0.46
C GLU A 299 -24.27 9.16 -1.07
N PHE A 300 -24.38 8.02 -1.74
CA PHE A 300 -24.57 7.96 -3.18
C PHE A 300 -26.01 7.48 -3.48
N PRO A 301 -26.75 8.16 -4.38
CA PRO A 301 -26.38 9.38 -5.11
C PRO A 301 -26.29 10.64 -4.21
N THR A 302 -25.45 11.60 -4.62
CA THR A 302 -25.30 12.89 -3.91
C THR A 302 -26.44 13.84 -4.27
N ALA A 303 -26.60 14.94 -3.52
CA ALA A 303 -27.58 15.98 -3.84
C ALA A 303 -27.42 16.53 -5.28
N HIS A 304 -26.17 16.73 -5.74
CA HIS A 304 -25.88 17.13 -7.12
C HIS A 304 -26.39 16.09 -8.13
N HIS A 305 -26.21 14.80 -7.86
CA HIS A 305 -26.74 13.74 -8.73
C HIS A 305 -28.27 13.76 -8.76
N MET A 306 -28.93 14.02 -7.63
CA MET A 306 -30.39 14.16 -7.56
C MET A 306 -30.88 15.34 -8.41
N GLU A 307 -30.19 16.48 -8.37
CA GLU A 307 -30.48 17.63 -9.25
C GLU A 307 -30.35 17.27 -10.74
N LEU A 308 -29.40 16.42 -11.11
CA LEU A 308 -29.27 15.92 -12.49
C LEU A 308 -30.42 14.97 -12.88
N VAL A 309 -30.85 14.11 -11.96
CA VAL A 309 -32.00 13.20 -12.17
C VAL A 309 -33.29 13.99 -12.38
N GLU A 310 -33.52 15.03 -11.57
CA GLU A 310 -34.71 15.90 -11.68
C GLU A 310 -34.83 16.62 -13.03
N LYS A 311 -33.71 16.87 -13.72
CA LYS A 311 -33.72 17.42 -15.09
C LYS A 311 -34.34 16.45 -16.10
N GLY A 312 -34.36 15.14 -15.83
CA GLY A 312 -34.97 14.11 -16.67
C GLY A 312 -34.32 13.92 -18.04
N ALA A 313 -33.09 14.40 -18.22
CA ALA A 313 -32.37 14.39 -19.49
C ALA A 313 -31.04 13.65 -19.38
N VAL A 314 -30.59 13.08 -20.49
CA VAL A 314 -29.26 12.46 -20.57
C VAL A 314 -28.19 13.52 -20.32
N THR A 315 -27.38 13.31 -19.28
CA THR A 315 -26.30 14.20 -18.86
C THR A 315 -25.00 13.43 -18.73
N ILE A 316 -23.92 14.01 -19.25
CA ILE A 316 -22.56 13.48 -19.13
C ILE A 316 -21.67 14.60 -18.58
N GLU A 317 -21.29 14.51 -17.31
CA GLU A 317 -20.40 15.45 -16.64
C GLU A 317 -19.04 14.81 -16.38
N THR A 318 -17.98 15.63 -16.42
CA THR A 318 -16.61 15.18 -16.21
C THR A 318 -15.85 16.20 -15.37
N THR A 319 -15.17 15.76 -14.33
CA THR A 319 -14.36 16.61 -13.45
C THR A 319 -13.06 15.88 -13.16
N ASP A 320 -11.93 16.46 -13.56
CA ASP A 320 -10.59 15.87 -13.43
C ASP A 320 -10.54 14.40 -13.93
N ASP A 321 -10.71 13.45 -13.03
CA ASP A 321 -10.63 12.01 -13.22
C ASP A 321 -11.94 11.26 -12.89
N VAL A 322 -13.05 12.00 -12.76
CA VAL A 322 -14.41 11.51 -12.53
C VAL A 322 -15.28 11.69 -13.77
N LEU A 323 -16.04 10.66 -14.13
CA LEU A 323 -17.11 10.69 -15.13
C LEU A 323 -18.47 10.40 -14.46
N THR A 324 -19.43 11.29 -14.62
CA THR A 324 -20.83 11.10 -14.21
C THR A 324 -21.72 10.96 -15.42
N VAL A 325 -22.49 9.89 -15.49
CA VAL A 325 -23.49 9.63 -16.53
C VAL A 325 -24.86 9.51 -15.87
N VAL A 326 -25.79 10.38 -16.25
CA VAL A 326 -27.20 10.29 -15.87
C VAL A 326 -28.03 10.05 -17.13
N ALA A 327 -28.80 8.97 -17.18
CA ALA A 327 -29.57 8.59 -18.37
C ALA A 327 -30.81 7.78 -17.96
N PRO A 328 -31.82 7.62 -18.83
CA PRO A 328 -32.91 6.68 -18.57
C PRO A 328 -32.38 5.29 -18.26
N ASP A 329 -32.91 4.67 -17.21
CA ASP A 329 -32.48 3.34 -16.80
C ASP A 329 -32.76 2.31 -17.90
N GLN A 330 -31.72 1.53 -18.23
CA GLN A 330 -31.78 0.53 -19.29
C GLN A 330 -30.73 -0.55 -19.06
N ALA A 331 -31.10 -1.80 -19.37
CA ALA A 331 -30.21 -2.93 -19.26
C ALA A 331 -28.90 -2.70 -20.05
N GLY A 332 -27.77 -2.86 -19.36
CA GLY A 332 -26.44 -2.78 -19.95
C GLY A 332 -25.88 -1.38 -20.14
N LEU A 333 -26.42 -0.35 -19.49
CA LEU A 333 -25.81 0.99 -19.45
C LEU A 333 -24.37 0.92 -18.90
N PHE A 334 -24.18 0.30 -17.74
CA PHE A 334 -22.86 0.10 -17.12
C PHE A 334 -21.85 -0.55 -18.07
N ALA A 335 -22.24 -1.66 -18.71
CA ALA A 335 -21.39 -2.32 -19.69
C ALA A 335 -21.04 -1.37 -20.84
N ARG A 336 -22.02 -0.65 -21.37
CA ARG A 336 -21.83 0.29 -22.47
C ARG A 336 -20.83 1.40 -22.12
N VAL A 337 -20.95 2.01 -20.93
CA VAL A 337 -20.02 3.04 -20.45
C VAL A 337 -18.62 2.45 -20.26
N ALA A 338 -18.49 1.29 -19.60
CA ALA A 338 -17.21 0.59 -19.44
C ALA A 338 -16.55 0.27 -20.79
N GLY A 339 -17.33 -0.11 -21.81
CA GLY A 339 -16.85 -0.35 -23.16
C GLY A 339 -16.29 0.92 -23.82
N VAL A 340 -16.96 2.05 -23.65
CA VAL A 340 -16.47 3.35 -24.16
C VAL A 340 -15.18 3.78 -23.46
N LEU A 341 -15.09 3.62 -22.13
CA LEU A 341 -13.88 3.91 -21.36
C LEU A 341 -12.69 3.06 -21.85
N ALA A 342 -12.91 1.76 -22.09
CA ALA A 342 -11.91 0.87 -22.66
C ALA A 342 -11.47 1.29 -24.08
N ILE A 343 -12.40 1.70 -24.94
CA ILE A 343 -12.10 2.25 -26.28
C ILE A 343 -11.30 3.56 -26.17
N GLY A 344 -11.61 4.38 -25.17
CA GLY A 344 -10.88 5.60 -24.82
C GLY A 344 -9.45 5.34 -24.36
N GLY A 345 -9.16 4.14 -23.86
CA GLY A 345 -7.88 3.78 -23.26
C GLY A 345 -7.75 4.23 -21.81
N LEU A 346 -8.88 4.37 -21.12
CA LEU A 346 -8.95 4.72 -19.72
C LEU A 346 -8.97 3.46 -18.86
N GLU A 347 -8.30 3.53 -17.72
CA GLU A 347 -8.35 2.54 -16.66
C GLU A 347 -9.44 2.97 -15.68
N VAL A 348 -10.34 2.06 -15.33
CA VAL A 348 -11.39 2.30 -14.32
C VAL A 348 -10.85 1.81 -12.99
N HIS A 349 -11.06 2.61 -11.93
CA HIS A 349 -10.70 2.25 -10.55
C HIS A 349 -11.94 1.90 -9.73
N SER A 350 -13.03 2.62 -9.94
CA SER A 350 -14.32 2.33 -9.32
C SER A 350 -15.48 2.80 -10.17
N ALA A 351 -16.65 2.21 -9.91
CA ALA A 351 -17.93 2.71 -10.40
C ALA A 351 -19.00 2.56 -9.32
N ASP A 352 -19.79 3.61 -9.09
CA ASP A 352 -20.94 3.61 -8.19
C ASP A 352 -22.21 3.83 -9.03
N LEU A 353 -23.24 3.01 -8.79
CA LEU A 353 -24.42 2.88 -9.65
C LEU A 353 -25.72 2.88 -8.83
N ALA A 354 -26.67 3.70 -9.28
CA ALA A 354 -27.98 3.82 -8.66
C ALA A 354 -29.06 4.07 -9.70
N VAL A 355 -30.28 3.70 -9.35
CA VAL A 355 -31.48 4.04 -10.12
C VAL A 355 -32.39 4.85 -9.23
N VAL A 356 -32.75 6.06 -9.69
CA VAL A 356 -33.65 6.99 -9.02
C VAL A 356 -34.65 7.52 -10.05
N ASP A 357 -35.94 7.44 -9.75
CA ASP A 357 -37.01 7.94 -10.62
C ASP A 357 -36.92 7.48 -12.10
N SER A 358 -36.57 6.19 -12.31
CA SER A 358 -36.34 5.57 -13.64
C SER A 358 -35.14 6.13 -14.42
N MET A 359 -34.27 6.88 -13.77
CA MET A 359 -32.98 7.34 -14.29
C MET A 359 -31.86 6.58 -13.61
N ALA A 360 -30.92 6.07 -14.39
CA ALA A 360 -29.66 5.54 -13.89
C ALA A 360 -28.66 6.68 -13.67
N VAL A 361 -27.94 6.61 -12.55
CA VAL A 361 -26.79 7.46 -12.21
C VAL A 361 -25.58 6.54 -12.09
N GLU A 362 -24.59 6.73 -12.95
CA GLU A 362 -23.33 5.99 -12.92
C GLU A 362 -22.16 6.96 -12.78
N VAL A 363 -21.35 6.79 -11.74
CA VAL A 363 -20.17 7.61 -11.49
C VAL A 363 -18.94 6.71 -11.54
N PHE A 364 -17.98 7.06 -12.39
CA PHE A 364 -16.75 6.31 -12.59
C PHE A 364 -15.54 7.14 -12.18
N GLN A 365 -14.67 6.54 -11.36
CA GLN A 365 -13.30 7.03 -11.17
C GLN A 365 -12.40 6.38 -12.21
N VAL A 366 -11.66 7.19 -12.96
CA VAL A 366 -10.83 6.70 -14.06
C VAL A 366 -9.45 7.32 -14.07
N SER A 367 -8.52 6.76 -14.82
CA SER A 367 -7.23 7.40 -15.10
C SER A 367 -6.72 7.02 -16.47
N THR A 368 -5.63 7.67 -16.90
CA THR A 368 -4.87 7.17 -18.04
C THR A 368 -3.69 6.35 -17.56
N ARG A 369 -3.41 5.24 -18.25
CA ARG A 369 -2.33 4.30 -17.94
C ARG A 369 -0.94 4.93 -17.76
N PHE A 370 -0.68 6.05 -18.44
CA PHE A 370 0.62 6.72 -18.46
C PHE A 370 0.59 8.10 -17.77
N GLY A 371 -0.45 8.40 -16.98
CA GLY A 371 -0.56 9.67 -16.24
C GLY A 371 -0.74 10.92 -17.12
N SER A 372 -1.10 10.74 -18.39
CA SER A 372 -1.51 11.82 -19.29
C SER A 372 -2.91 12.37 -18.95
N SER A 373 -3.21 13.58 -19.44
CA SER A 373 -4.55 14.17 -19.34
C SER A 373 -5.61 13.28 -20.01
N ILE A 374 -6.77 13.14 -19.38
CA ILE A 374 -7.89 12.37 -19.92
C ILE A 374 -8.50 13.12 -21.13
N PRO A 375 -8.66 12.46 -22.31
CA PRO A 375 -9.23 13.09 -23.50
C PRO A 375 -10.78 13.15 -23.42
N TRP A 376 -11.32 13.92 -22.48
CA TRP A 376 -12.76 13.95 -22.17
C TRP A 376 -13.65 14.25 -23.39
N GLU A 377 -13.28 15.20 -24.25
CA GLU A 377 -14.06 15.51 -25.46
C GLU A 377 -14.24 14.30 -26.41
N LYS A 378 -13.21 13.44 -26.50
CA LYS A 378 -13.29 12.21 -27.30
C LYS A 378 -14.19 11.19 -26.61
N VAL A 379 -14.04 11.04 -25.30
CA VAL A 379 -14.82 10.10 -24.48
C VAL A 379 -16.30 10.46 -24.51
N GLN A 380 -16.66 11.74 -24.28
CA GLN A 380 -18.03 12.23 -24.34
C GLN A 380 -18.68 12.00 -25.71
N ARG A 381 -17.96 12.23 -26.82
CA ARG A 381 -18.48 11.92 -28.16
C ARG A 381 -18.75 10.43 -28.37
N LEU A 382 -17.87 9.55 -27.86
CA LEU A 382 -18.07 8.10 -27.94
C LEU A 382 -19.24 7.67 -27.04
N LEU A 383 -19.38 8.25 -25.86
CA LEU A 383 -20.51 8.00 -24.94
C LEU A 383 -21.82 8.39 -25.60
N GLN A 384 -21.93 9.60 -26.16
CA GLN A 384 -23.14 10.02 -26.86
C GLN A 384 -23.48 9.06 -28.01
N ALA A 385 -22.49 8.69 -28.84
CA ALA A 385 -22.70 7.73 -29.92
C ALA A 385 -23.15 6.36 -29.40
N ALA A 386 -22.64 5.91 -28.25
CA ALA A 386 -23.04 4.65 -27.63
C ALA A 386 -24.46 4.72 -27.05
N LEU A 387 -24.80 5.79 -26.33
CA LEU A 387 -26.15 6.02 -25.78
C LEU A 387 -27.19 6.09 -26.90
N ASP A 388 -26.84 6.70 -28.03
CA ASP A 388 -27.68 6.76 -29.23
C ASP A 388 -27.75 5.43 -30.03
N GLY A 389 -27.06 4.38 -29.59
CA GLY A 389 -27.01 3.08 -30.28
C GLY A 389 -26.22 3.07 -31.59
N ARG A 390 -25.37 4.08 -31.83
CA ARG A 390 -24.58 4.27 -33.07
C ARG A 390 -23.12 3.85 -32.93
N LEU A 391 -22.75 3.14 -31.86
CA LEU A 391 -21.37 2.68 -31.62
C LEU A 391 -21.30 1.14 -31.51
N ALA A 392 -20.57 0.51 -32.42
CA ALA A 392 -20.27 -0.92 -32.37
C ALA A 392 -19.11 -1.20 -31.38
N ILE A 393 -19.43 -1.27 -30.08
CA ILE A 393 -18.45 -1.39 -29.00
C ILE A 393 -17.56 -2.64 -29.15
N ASP A 394 -18.14 -3.81 -29.39
CA ASP A 394 -17.40 -5.06 -29.58
C ASP A 394 -16.32 -4.94 -30.67
N ALA A 395 -16.70 -4.40 -31.83
CA ALA A 395 -15.80 -4.23 -32.97
C ALA A 395 -14.65 -3.26 -32.65
N ARG A 396 -14.94 -2.16 -31.94
CA ARG A 396 -13.93 -1.14 -31.56
C ARG A 396 -12.98 -1.66 -30.49
N ILE A 397 -13.46 -2.45 -29.52
CA ILE A 397 -12.62 -3.13 -28.54
C ILE A 397 -11.71 -4.13 -29.23
N ALA A 398 -12.23 -4.95 -30.15
CA ALA A 398 -11.46 -5.92 -30.91
C ALA A 398 -10.37 -5.26 -31.78
N GLU A 399 -10.70 -4.13 -32.42
CA GLU A 399 -9.75 -3.33 -33.19
C GLU A 399 -8.62 -2.80 -32.30
N ARG A 400 -8.95 -2.23 -31.14
CA ARG A 400 -7.94 -1.72 -30.19
C ARG A 400 -7.06 -2.83 -29.62
N ALA A 401 -7.64 -4.01 -29.36
CA ALA A 401 -6.90 -5.16 -28.85
C ALA A 401 -5.81 -5.63 -29.82
N LYS A 402 -6.04 -5.58 -31.14
CA LYS A 402 -5.02 -5.95 -32.15
C LYS A 402 -3.76 -5.09 -32.07
N THR A 403 -3.92 -3.80 -31.78
CA THR A 403 -2.80 -2.85 -31.64
C THR A 403 -2.01 -3.06 -30.34
N TYR A 404 -2.59 -3.73 -29.35
CA TYR A 404 -2.00 -3.96 -28.02
C TYR A 404 -1.24 -5.29 -27.89
N VAL A 405 -1.25 -6.16 -28.91
CA VAL A 405 -0.51 -7.43 -28.93
C VAL A 405 0.99 -7.16 -29.07
N GLY A 406 1.63 -6.73 -27.97
CA GLY A 406 3.05 -6.39 -27.91
C GLY A 406 3.80 -6.92 -26.67
N LYS A 407 3.12 -7.62 -25.75
CA LYS A 407 3.78 -8.32 -24.64
C LYS A 407 3.43 -9.80 -24.70
N ALA A 408 4.45 -10.65 -24.77
CA ALA A 408 4.30 -12.10 -24.72
C ALA A 408 3.45 -12.50 -23.51
N ALA A 409 2.52 -13.45 -23.73
CA ALA A 409 1.77 -14.05 -22.64
C ALA A 409 2.75 -14.64 -21.61
N PRO A 410 2.55 -14.42 -20.30
CA PRO A 410 3.37 -15.03 -19.26
C PRO A 410 3.45 -16.55 -19.43
N ALA A 411 4.62 -17.12 -19.13
CA ALA A 411 4.89 -18.55 -19.31
C ALA A 411 4.00 -19.47 -18.44
N GLU A 412 3.42 -18.94 -17.35
CA GLU A 412 2.40 -19.60 -16.53
C GLU A 412 1.21 -18.66 -16.32
N LEU A 413 0.07 -19.03 -16.89
CA LEU A 413 -1.20 -18.35 -16.66
C LEU A 413 -1.91 -19.06 -15.51
N THR A 414 -1.87 -18.50 -14.29
CA THR A 414 -2.80 -18.96 -13.24
C THR A 414 -4.23 -18.80 -13.76
N PRO A 415 -5.06 -19.87 -13.72
CA PRO A 415 -6.42 -19.82 -14.23
C PRO A 415 -7.23 -18.67 -13.61
N PRO A 416 -8.22 -18.13 -14.34
CA PRO A 416 -9.13 -17.17 -13.76
C PRO A 416 -9.95 -17.83 -12.64
N VAL A 417 -10.29 -17.04 -11.63
CA VAL A 417 -11.08 -17.48 -10.47
C VAL A 417 -12.22 -16.50 -10.25
N VAL A 418 -13.41 -17.03 -10.00
CA VAL A 418 -14.58 -16.27 -9.55
C VAL A 418 -14.91 -16.72 -8.14
N ARG A 419 -15.12 -15.78 -7.23
CA ARG A 419 -15.51 -16.04 -5.84
C ARG A 419 -16.74 -15.23 -5.48
N PHE A 420 -17.55 -15.79 -4.60
CA PHE A 420 -18.68 -15.11 -3.97
C PHE A 420 -18.35 -14.89 -2.50
N ASP A 421 -18.50 -13.66 -2.03
CA ASP A 421 -18.35 -13.28 -0.63
C ASP A 421 -19.69 -12.75 -0.12
N ASP A 422 -20.39 -13.62 0.63
CA ASP A 422 -21.70 -13.34 1.20
C ASP A 422 -21.62 -12.60 2.54
N GLU A 423 -20.43 -12.49 3.13
CA GLU A 423 -20.21 -11.83 4.42
C GLU A 423 -19.70 -10.39 4.28
N ALA A 424 -19.32 -10.00 3.07
CA ALA A 424 -18.80 -8.68 2.72
C ALA A 424 -19.79 -7.53 2.88
N SER A 425 -21.07 -7.80 2.66
CA SER A 425 -22.14 -6.80 2.66
C SER A 425 -23.47 -7.43 3.08
N ALA A 426 -24.27 -6.66 3.81
CA ALA A 426 -25.63 -7.07 4.16
C ALA A 426 -26.65 -6.82 3.04
N THR A 427 -26.30 -5.99 2.05
CA THR A 427 -27.23 -5.45 1.04
C THR A 427 -26.91 -5.89 -0.39
N ALA A 428 -25.72 -6.46 -0.63
CA ALA A 428 -25.34 -7.01 -1.94
C ALA A 428 -24.52 -8.29 -1.80
N THR A 429 -24.57 -9.16 -2.81
CA THR A 429 -23.64 -10.29 -2.92
C THR A 429 -22.37 -9.79 -3.59
N VAL A 430 -21.20 -9.98 -2.97
CA VAL A 430 -19.92 -9.55 -3.57
C VAL A 430 -19.37 -10.67 -4.46
N VAL A 431 -19.05 -10.33 -5.70
CA VAL A 431 -18.44 -11.24 -6.69
C VAL A 431 -17.04 -10.73 -7.00
N GLU A 432 -16.02 -11.51 -6.65
CA GLU A 432 -14.62 -11.21 -6.96
C GLU A 432 -14.17 -11.99 -8.20
N VAL A 433 -13.61 -11.28 -9.19
CA VAL A 433 -13.11 -11.83 -10.45
C VAL A 433 -11.61 -11.62 -10.52
N HIS A 434 -10.85 -12.71 -10.50
CA HIS A 434 -9.39 -12.72 -10.64
C HIS A 434 -9.03 -13.18 -12.04
N ALA A 435 -8.39 -12.32 -12.84
CA ALA A 435 -8.04 -12.64 -14.22
C ALA A 435 -6.79 -11.90 -14.69
N PHE A 436 -6.36 -12.17 -15.92
CA PHE A 436 -5.37 -11.33 -16.59
C PHE A 436 -6.04 -10.09 -17.16
N ASP A 437 -5.38 -8.94 -16.97
CA ASP A 437 -5.87 -7.67 -17.53
C ASP A 437 -5.80 -7.68 -19.06
N ARG A 438 -6.84 -7.12 -19.68
CA ARG A 438 -6.93 -6.95 -21.13
C ARG A 438 -7.94 -5.87 -21.49
N ILE A 439 -7.77 -5.29 -22.68
CA ILE A 439 -8.71 -4.28 -23.18
C ILE A 439 -10.13 -4.85 -23.22
N GLY A 440 -11.04 -4.10 -22.60
CA GLY A 440 -12.47 -4.43 -22.56
C GLY A 440 -12.82 -5.55 -21.59
N LEU A 441 -11.94 -5.91 -20.64
CA LEU A 441 -12.26 -6.91 -19.62
C LEU A 441 -13.50 -6.52 -18.81
N LEU A 442 -13.52 -5.32 -18.24
CA LEU A 442 -14.66 -4.78 -17.48
C LEU A 442 -15.96 -4.78 -18.30
N TYR A 443 -15.90 -4.40 -19.58
CA TYR A 443 -17.05 -4.45 -20.47
C TYR A 443 -17.65 -5.85 -20.60
N ARG A 444 -16.80 -6.88 -20.79
CA ARG A 444 -17.23 -8.26 -20.93
C ARG A 444 -17.85 -8.79 -19.63
N VAL A 445 -17.21 -8.48 -18.50
CA VAL A 445 -17.71 -8.85 -17.16
C VAL A 445 -19.05 -8.16 -16.87
N ALA A 446 -19.16 -6.85 -17.10
CA ALA A 446 -20.39 -6.09 -16.95
C ALA A 446 -21.55 -6.64 -17.79
N ARG A 447 -21.23 -7.10 -19.02
CA ARG A 447 -22.18 -7.74 -19.91
C ARG A 447 -22.69 -9.07 -19.37
N SER A 448 -21.84 -9.89 -18.75
CA SER A 448 -22.26 -11.14 -18.10
C SER A 448 -23.32 -10.90 -17.01
N PHE A 449 -23.18 -9.84 -16.19
CA PHE A 449 -24.20 -9.47 -15.20
C PHE A 449 -25.52 -9.05 -15.88
N THR A 450 -25.42 -8.22 -16.92
CA THR A 450 -26.61 -7.75 -17.67
C THR A 450 -27.38 -8.90 -18.31
N GLU A 451 -26.68 -9.85 -18.95
CA GLU A 451 -27.30 -11.01 -19.63
C GLU A 451 -28.07 -11.92 -18.67
N LEU A 452 -27.71 -11.91 -17.38
CA LEU A 452 -28.37 -12.69 -16.33
C LEU A 452 -29.35 -11.85 -15.49
N GLY A 453 -29.61 -10.59 -15.88
CA GLY A 453 -30.58 -9.72 -15.19
C GLY A 453 -30.13 -9.31 -13.78
N LEU A 454 -28.82 -9.24 -13.55
CA LEU A 454 -28.22 -8.80 -12.29
C LEU A 454 -27.83 -7.32 -12.36
N ASP A 455 -28.10 -6.61 -11.28
CA ASP A 455 -27.74 -5.21 -11.12
C ASP A 455 -26.42 -5.09 -10.36
N VAL A 456 -25.51 -4.26 -10.88
CA VAL A 456 -24.28 -3.87 -10.18
C VAL A 456 -24.56 -2.58 -9.43
N ARG A 457 -24.25 -2.55 -8.12
CA ARG A 457 -24.35 -1.36 -7.26
C ARG A 457 -23.04 -0.60 -7.18
N THR A 458 -21.96 -1.35 -6.97
CA THR A 458 -20.61 -0.82 -6.85
C THR A 458 -19.65 -1.77 -7.53
N ALA A 459 -18.65 -1.24 -8.22
CA ALA A 459 -17.52 -1.99 -8.75
C ALA A 459 -16.21 -1.37 -8.26
N LYS A 460 -15.29 -2.19 -7.76
CA LYS A 460 -13.91 -1.80 -7.43
C LYS A 460 -12.98 -2.59 -8.32
N ILE A 461 -12.18 -1.89 -9.13
CA ILE A 461 -11.38 -2.46 -10.20
C ILE A 461 -9.91 -2.24 -9.87
N GLN A 462 -9.18 -3.32 -9.59
CA GLN A 462 -7.79 -3.21 -9.18
C GLN A 462 -6.87 -4.03 -10.09
N THR A 463 -5.99 -3.32 -10.79
CA THR A 463 -4.97 -3.95 -11.65
C THR A 463 -3.61 -3.93 -10.95
N VAL A 464 -3.02 -5.10 -10.75
CA VAL A 464 -1.66 -5.28 -10.21
C VAL A 464 -0.80 -5.98 -11.26
N GLY A 465 0.15 -5.24 -11.84
CA GLY A 465 1.00 -5.76 -12.91
C GLY A 465 0.21 -6.10 -14.17
N SER A 466 -0.04 -7.39 -14.41
CA SER A 466 -0.82 -7.89 -15.54
C SER A 466 -2.10 -8.62 -15.11
N ARG A 467 -2.45 -8.57 -13.83
CA ARG A 467 -3.63 -9.25 -13.28
C ARG A 467 -4.59 -8.23 -12.72
N VAL A 468 -5.87 -8.58 -12.75
CA VAL A 468 -6.93 -7.83 -12.08
C VAL A 468 -7.51 -8.64 -10.94
N VAL A 469 -7.99 -7.93 -9.93
CA VAL A 469 -8.87 -8.41 -8.88
C VAL A 469 -10.02 -7.41 -8.81
N ASP A 470 -11.11 -7.74 -9.49
CA ASP A 470 -12.26 -6.87 -9.61
C ASP A 470 -13.36 -7.36 -8.67
N SER A 471 -13.89 -6.47 -7.83
CA SER A 471 -14.98 -6.75 -6.89
C SER A 471 -16.26 -6.07 -7.35
N PHE A 472 -17.35 -6.82 -7.48
CA PHE A 472 -18.66 -6.31 -7.88
C PHE A 472 -19.69 -6.59 -6.79
N TYR A 473 -20.37 -5.54 -6.34
CA TYR A 473 -21.50 -5.63 -5.40
C TYR A 473 -22.77 -5.79 -6.23
N VAL A 474 -23.32 -7.00 -6.28
CA VAL A 474 -24.43 -7.36 -7.18
C VAL A 474 -25.70 -7.74 -6.43
N THR A 475 -26.83 -7.35 -7.00
CA THR A 475 -28.17 -7.72 -6.54
C THR A 475 -29.00 -8.32 -7.67
N ASN A 476 -30.05 -9.05 -7.32
CA ASN A 476 -31.13 -9.31 -8.26
C ASN A 476 -31.82 -7.99 -8.63
N SER A 477 -32.59 -7.98 -9.72
CA SER A 477 -33.36 -6.80 -10.18
C SER A 477 -34.38 -6.26 -9.18
N ASN A 478 -34.77 -7.06 -8.18
CA ASN A 478 -35.63 -6.64 -7.07
C ASN A 478 -34.84 -6.11 -5.85
N GLY A 479 -33.52 -5.97 -5.96
CA GLY A 479 -32.62 -5.52 -4.90
C GLY A 479 -32.23 -6.57 -3.86
N THR A 480 -32.66 -7.84 -4.01
CA THR A 480 -32.29 -8.91 -3.07
C THR A 480 -30.91 -9.50 -3.36
N LEU A 481 -30.32 -10.15 -2.38
CA LEU A 481 -29.05 -10.88 -2.52
C LEU A 481 -29.17 -12.00 -3.57
N VAL A 482 -28.10 -12.21 -4.33
CA VAL A 482 -28.03 -13.24 -5.37
C VAL A 482 -27.70 -14.57 -4.71
N SER A 483 -28.67 -15.25 -4.09
CA SER A 483 -28.45 -16.49 -3.32
C SER A 483 -28.76 -17.78 -4.07
N ASP A 484 -29.45 -17.71 -5.22
CA ASP A 484 -29.78 -18.89 -6.03
C ASP A 484 -28.52 -19.54 -6.61
N LYS A 485 -28.27 -20.78 -6.21
CA LYS A 485 -27.11 -21.57 -6.65
C LYS A 485 -27.10 -21.79 -8.17
N ALA A 486 -28.23 -22.02 -8.82
CA ALA A 486 -28.25 -22.26 -10.27
C ALA A 486 -27.85 -21.00 -11.04
N LEU A 487 -28.33 -19.83 -10.58
CA LEU A 487 -27.93 -18.55 -11.13
C LEU A 487 -26.45 -18.25 -10.89
N ARG A 488 -25.92 -18.53 -9.68
CA ARG A 488 -24.49 -18.39 -9.37
C ARG A 488 -23.61 -19.30 -10.24
N ASP A 489 -24.03 -20.55 -10.45
CA ASP A 489 -23.32 -21.51 -11.30
C ASP A 489 -23.27 -21.01 -12.77
N GLU A 490 -24.37 -20.45 -13.28
CA GLU A 490 -24.43 -19.86 -14.62
C GLU A 490 -23.60 -18.58 -14.74
N LEU A 491 -23.68 -17.69 -13.76
CA LEU A 491 -22.87 -16.49 -13.68
C LEU A 491 -21.38 -16.82 -13.66
N THR A 492 -20.96 -17.81 -12.87
CA THR A 492 -19.59 -18.30 -12.83
C THR A 492 -19.13 -18.75 -14.21
N ARG A 493 -19.97 -19.52 -14.92
CA ARG A 493 -19.66 -19.97 -16.29
C ARG A 493 -19.50 -18.80 -17.25
N SER A 494 -20.42 -17.83 -17.21
CA SER A 494 -20.40 -16.64 -18.06
C SER A 494 -19.16 -15.78 -17.78
N LEU A 495 -18.85 -15.52 -16.51
CA LEU A 495 -17.67 -14.74 -16.10
C LEU A 495 -16.37 -15.43 -16.49
N LEU A 496 -16.22 -16.73 -16.23
CA LEU A 496 -15.02 -17.48 -16.63
C LEU A 496 -14.83 -17.45 -18.15
N HIS A 497 -15.90 -17.53 -18.94
CA HIS A 497 -15.84 -17.36 -20.38
C HIS A 497 -15.41 -15.93 -20.76
N ALA A 498 -16.02 -14.92 -20.14
CA ALA A 498 -15.74 -13.50 -20.38
C ALA A 498 -14.29 -13.10 -20.08
N VAL A 499 -13.60 -13.82 -19.19
CA VAL A 499 -12.19 -13.54 -18.82
C VAL A 499 -11.17 -14.52 -19.40
N SER A 500 -11.61 -15.60 -20.05
CA SER A 500 -10.71 -16.59 -20.65
C SER A 500 -9.85 -15.99 -21.78
N PRO A 501 -8.55 -16.35 -21.90
CA PRO A 501 -7.74 -15.99 -23.05
C PRO A 501 -8.38 -16.52 -24.34
N LEU A 502 -8.43 -15.70 -25.40
CA LEU A 502 -8.90 -16.12 -26.72
C LEU A 502 -7.88 -17.03 -27.39
#